data_AF-A0A0A3AT20-F1
#
_entry.id   AF-A0A0A3AT20-F1
#
_cell.length_a   1.000
_cell.length_b   1.000
_cell.length_c   1.000
_cell.angle_alpha   90.00
_cell.angle_beta   90.00
_cell.angle_gamma   90.00
#
_symmetry.space_group_name_H-M   'P 1'
#
loop_
_entity.id
_entity.type
_entity.pdbx_description
1 polymer ?
#
loop_
_entity_poly.entity_id
_entity_poly.type
_entity_poly.pdbx_seq_one_letter_code
_entity_poly.pdbx_strand_id
1 'polypeptide(L)'
;MPVNFIKIFQDSWNFMLNQRQTVLFFLVLLIIDNLFFRYLLDSPNLQSEETSRSVLLILLASQVVNAILVLWLLSVITLISRQQQPNLVTALSYGIKKMPFYLLLNLVIVLPFSLAAASYFNQQSSIFSLLSMLIGAYLFIRLCLAPYSYIIENSSFTEALKLVWLNGVGRVLPLFLFSLLVYLLPLLITLQLSRLAPSLLTTLGIAVISALISLFTLVFSYRFYQLFIDKTALRKFQ
;
A
#
# COMPACT_ATOMS: atom_id res chain seq x y z
N MET A 1 -5.57 16.51 18.42
CA MET A 1 -6.11 15.43 19.28
C MET A 1 -5.13 14.27 19.23
N PRO A 2 -4.85 13.58 20.35
CA PRO A 2 -3.99 12.41 20.34
C PRO A 2 -4.65 11.30 19.49
N VAL A 3 -3.91 10.76 18.54
CA VAL A 3 -4.38 9.67 17.67
C VAL A 3 -4.39 8.38 18.50
N ASN A 4 -5.57 7.83 18.79
CA ASN A 4 -5.70 6.58 19.53
C ASN A 4 -5.68 5.38 18.57
N PHE A 5 -4.49 4.84 18.33
CA PHE A 5 -4.28 3.69 17.44
C PHE A 5 -5.13 2.46 17.80
N ILE A 6 -5.37 2.22 19.09
CA ILE A 6 -6.16 1.08 19.57
C ILE A 6 -7.61 1.20 19.08
N LYS A 7 -8.18 2.41 19.17
CA LYS A 7 -9.52 2.67 18.66
C LYS A 7 -9.61 2.48 17.15
N ILE A 8 -8.61 2.96 16.40
CA ILE A 8 -8.55 2.78 14.93
C ILE A 8 -8.49 1.29 14.59
N PHE A 9 -7.66 0.54 15.29
CA PHE A 9 -7.53 -0.90 15.09
C PHE A 9 -8.87 -1.63 15.33
N GLN A 10 -9.55 -1.32 16.43
CA GLN A 10 -10.87 -1.89 16.76
C GLN A 10 -11.92 -1.50 15.71
N ASP A 11 -11.96 -0.24 15.29
CA ASP A 11 -12.90 0.25 14.28
C ASP A 11 -12.66 -0.41 12.91
N SER A 12 -11.40 -0.61 12.53
CA SER A 12 -11.02 -1.35 11.31
C SER A 12 -11.43 -2.82 11.37
N TRP A 13 -11.25 -3.47 12.53
CA TRP A 13 -11.68 -4.85 12.73
C TRP A 13 -13.21 -4.98 12.65
N ASN A 14 -13.93 -4.11 13.35
CA ASN A 14 -15.39 -4.06 13.34
C ASN A 14 -15.94 -3.81 11.93
N PHE A 15 -15.28 -2.95 11.14
CA PHE A 15 -15.64 -2.75 9.74
C PHE A 15 -15.55 -4.05 8.93
N MET A 16 -14.46 -4.82 9.08
CA MET A 16 -14.32 -6.08 8.37
C MET A 16 -15.41 -7.09 8.77
N LEU A 17 -15.75 -7.14 10.06
CA LEU A 17 -16.80 -8.03 10.57
C LEU A 17 -18.21 -7.61 10.14
N ASN A 18 -18.45 -6.33 9.91
CA ASN A 18 -19.75 -5.82 9.48
C ASN A 18 -19.94 -5.96 7.96
N GLN A 19 -18.87 -5.80 7.17
CA GLN A 19 -18.90 -5.86 5.70
C GLN A 19 -18.37 -7.20 5.16
N ARG A 20 -18.79 -8.33 5.76
CA ARG A 20 -18.22 -9.67 5.52
C ARG A 20 -18.22 -10.06 4.04
N GLN A 21 -19.31 -9.81 3.33
CA GLN A 21 -19.44 -10.21 1.92
C GLN A 21 -18.40 -9.50 1.04
N THR A 22 -18.26 -8.18 1.19
CA THR A 22 -17.26 -7.39 0.45
C THR A 22 -15.84 -7.81 0.83
N VAL A 23 -15.58 -8.00 2.13
CA VAL A 23 -14.27 -8.43 2.64
C VAL A 23 -13.88 -9.79 2.09
N LEU A 24 -14.79 -10.77 2.13
CA LEU A 24 -14.54 -12.11 1.59
C LEU A 24 -14.28 -12.09 0.09
N PHE A 25 -15.04 -11.29 -0.68
CA PHE A 25 -14.83 -11.13 -2.11
C PHE A 25 -13.41 -10.64 -2.44
N PHE A 26 -12.97 -9.55 -1.80
CA PHE A 26 -11.62 -9.02 -2.03
C PHE A 26 -10.52 -9.90 -1.44
N LEU A 27 -10.79 -10.61 -0.34
CA LEU A 27 -9.86 -11.58 0.23
C LEU A 27 -9.59 -12.72 -0.75
N VAL A 28 -10.63 -13.27 -1.38
CA VAL A 28 -10.48 -14.32 -2.39
C VAL A 28 -9.72 -13.81 -3.61
N LEU A 29 -10.03 -12.60 -4.10
CA LEU A 29 -9.29 -11.98 -5.20
C LEU A 29 -7.80 -11.81 -4.90
N LEU A 30 -7.45 -11.32 -3.69
CA LEU A 30 -6.07 -11.17 -3.27
C LEU A 30 -5.34 -12.51 -3.12
N ILE A 31 -6.03 -13.57 -2.67
CA ILE A 31 -5.44 -14.92 -2.62
C ILE A 31 -5.12 -15.39 -4.04
N ILE A 32 -6.08 -15.26 -4.96
CA ILE A 32 -5.91 -15.68 -6.36
C ILE A 32 -4.74 -14.92 -6.99
N ASP A 33 -4.65 -13.60 -6.80
CA ASP A 33 -3.55 -12.76 -7.27
C ASP A 33 -2.19 -13.25 -6.76
N ASN A 34 -2.06 -13.43 -5.44
CA ASN A 34 -0.82 -13.90 -4.82
C ASN A 34 -0.39 -15.28 -5.33
N LEU A 35 -1.34 -16.22 -5.49
CA LEU A 35 -1.03 -17.57 -5.99
C LEU A 35 -0.69 -17.56 -7.48
N PHE A 36 -1.41 -16.77 -8.28
CA PHE A 36 -1.21 -16.68 -9.72
C PHE A 36 0.20 -16.20 -10.05
N PHE A 37 0.62 -15.07 -9.47
CA PHE A 37 1.96 -14.53 -9.73
C PHE A 37 3.07 -15.38 -9.12
N ARG A 38 2.82 -16.02 -7.99
CA ARG A 38 3.78 -16.97 -7.42
C ARG A 38 3.99 -18.19 -8.33
N TYR A 39 2.91 -18.76 -8.85
CA TYR A 39 3.00 -19.88 -9.79
C TYR A 39 3.73 -19.49 -11.09
N LEU A 40 3.49 -18.28 -11.60
CA LEU A 40 4.22 -17.77 -12.76
C LEU A 40 5.72 -17.64 -12.49
N LEU A 41 6.11 -17.13 -11.32
CA LEU A 41 7.51 -16.97 -10.91
C LEU A 41 8.24 -18.30 -10.67
N ASP A 42 7.54 -19.30 -10.13
CA ASP A 42 8.10 -20.64 -9.85
C ASP A 42 8.18 -21.53 -11.12
N SER A 43 7.79 -21.03 -12.29
CA SER A 43 7.77 -21.83 -13.52
C SER A 43 9.18 -22.23 -13.98
N PRO A 44 9.40 -23.51 -14.41
CA PRO A 44 10.73 -24.05 -14.69
C PRO A 44 11.44 -23.35 -15.86
N ASN A 45 10.67 -22.74 -16.77
CA ASN A 45 11.20 -21.98 -17.90
C ASN A 45 11.90 -20.67 -17.49
N LEU A 46 11.78 -20.26 -16.21
CA LEU A 46 12.37 -19.03 -15.69
C LEU A 46 13.72 -19.22 -14.97
N GLN A 47 14.32 -20.42 -15.00
CA GLN A 47 15.55 -20.74 -14.27
C GLN A 47 16.84 -20.62 -15.11
N SER A 48 16.77 -20.15 -16.36
CA SER A 48 17.92 -19.93 -17.25
C SER A 48 18.41 -18.46 -17.25
N GLU A 49 19.65 -18.18 -17.69
CA GLU A 49 20.24 -16.84 -17.51
C GLU A 49 19.69 -15.74 -18.45
N GLU A 50 19.01 -16.09 -19.55
CA GLU A 50 18.34 -15.10 -20.42
C GLU A 50 17.03 -14.53 -19.82
N THR A 51 16.67 -14.97 -18.61
CA THR A 51 15.35 -14.80 -18.01
C THR A 51 15.20 -13.56 -17.13
N SER A 52 16.24 -12.75 -16.94
CA SER A 52 16.15 -11.54 -16.10
C SER A 52 15.05 -10.56 -16.56
N ARG A 53 14.85 -10.41 -17.87
CA ARG A 53 13.81 -9.53 -18.43
C ARG A 53 12.40 -10.05 -18.23
N SER A 54 12.17 -11.35 -18.39
CA SER A 54 10.84 -11.94 -18.19
C SER A 54 10.45 -11.95 -16.72
N VAL A 55 11.40 -12.20 -15.79
CA VAL A 55 11.16 -12.05 -14.36
C VAL A 55 10.78 -10.61 -14.00
N LEU A 56 11.50 -9.62 -14.52
CA LEU A 56 11.17 -8.20 -14.31
C LEU A 56 9.77 -7.85 -14.85
N LEU A 57 9.39 -8.34 -16.02
CA LEU A 57 8.06 -8.13 -16.59
C LEU A 57 6.96 -8.75 -15.73
N ILE A 58 7.18 -9.96 -15.20
CA ILE A 58 6.22 -10.63 -14.31
C ILE A 58 6.06 -9.85 -13.00
N LEU A 59 7.16 -9.35 -12.42
CA LEU A 59 7.12 -8.51 -11.21
C LEU A 59 6.44 -7.17 -11.45
N LEU A 60 6.65 -6.55 -12.62
CA LEU A 60 5.94 -5.33 -12.98
C LEU A 60 4.44 -5.58 -13.19
N ALA A 61 4.10 -6.69 -13.85
CA ALA A 61 2.71 -7.09 -14.04
C ALA A 61 2.01 -7.37 -12.70
N SER A 62 2.69 -8.06 -11.77
CA SER A 62 2.14 -8.33 -10.44
C SER A 62 1.89 -7.03 -9.66
N GLN A 63 2.82 -6.08 -9.72
CA GLN A 63 2.66 -4.78 -9.08
C GLN A 63 1.50 -3.98 -9.66
N VAL A 64 1.30 -4.05 -10.98
CA VAL A 64 0.18 -3.37 -11.67
C VAL A 64 -1.16 -3.96 -11.27
N VAL A 65 -1.30 -5.29 -11.29
CA VAL A 65 -2.54 -5.97 -10.89
C VAL A 65 -2.84 -5.71 -9.41
N ASN A 66 -1.83 -5.82 -8.55
CA ASN A 66 -1.98 -5.53 -7.13
C ASN A 66 -2.44 -4.09 -6.88
N ALA A 67 -1.86 -3.11 -7.59
CA ALA A 67 -2.28 -1.72 -7.51
C ALA A 67 -3.75 -1.54 -7.92
N ILE A 68 -4.21 -2.21 -8.98
CA ILE A 68 -5.62 -2.17 -9.39
C ILE A 68 -6.52 -2.72 -8.30
N LEU A 69 -6.16 -3.86 -7.69
CA LEU A 69 -6.94 -4.47 -6.60
C LEU A 69 -7.01 -3.56 -5.37
N VAL A 70 -5.89 -2.98 -4.97
CA VAL A 70 -5.79 -2.01 -3.86
C VAL A 70 -6.67 -0.79 -4.12
N LEU A 71 -6.60 -0.21 -5.32
CA LEU A 71 -7.41 0.94 -5.72
C LEU A 71 -8.89 0.62 -5.75
N TRP A 72 -9.24 -0.55 -6.27
CA TRP A 72 -10.62 -1.01 -6.33
C TRP A 72 -11.20 -1.20 -4.92
N LEU A 73 -10.48 -1.91 -4.04
CA LEU A 73 -10.88 -2.11 -2.65
C LEU A 73 -11.02 -0.77 -1.92
N LEU A 74 -10.05 0.14 -2.07
CA LEU A 74 -10.10 1.45 -1.43
C LEU A 74 -11.30 2.27 -1.90
N SER A 75 -11.62 2.20 -3.20
CA SER A 75 -12.80 2.86 -3.78
C SER A 75 -14.11 2.28 -3.26
N VAL A 76 -14.18 0.96 -3.05
CA VAL A 76 -15.37 0.34 -2.44
C VAL A 76 -15.49 0.76 -0.97
N ILE A 77 -14.40 0.78 -0.22
CA ILE A 77 -14.40 1.25 1.19
C ILE A 77 -14.84 2.71 1.28
N THR A 78 -14.41 3.57 0.35
CA THR A 78 -14.82 4.98 0.35
C THR A 78 -16.32 5.16 0.09
N LEU A 79 -16.89 4.38 -0.84
CA LEU A 79 -18.33 4.39 -1.12
C LEU A 79 -19.14 3.91 0.09
N ILE A 80 -18.73 2.79 0.70
CA ILE A 80 -19.40 2.23 1.89
C ILE A 80 -19.32 3.23 3.05
N SER A 81 -18.16 3.85 3.29
CA SER A 81 -17.99 4.83 4.36
C SER A 81 -18.80 6.11 4.12
N ARG A 82 -19.18 6.42 2.88
CA ARG A 82 -20.06 7.54 2.51
C ARG A 82 -21.54 7.15 2.49
N GLN A 83 -21.88 5.93 2.94
CA GLN A 83 -23.25 5.38 2.92
C GLN A 83 -23.87 5.34 1.51
N GLN A 84 -23.05 5.32 0.46
CA GLN A 84 -23.51 5.16 -0.91
C GLN A 84 -23.59 3.68 -1.26
N GLN A 85 -24.53 3.31 -2.13
CA GLN A 85 -24.62 1.92 -2.59
C GLN A 85 -23.32 1.54 -3.34
N PRO A 86 -22.63 0.47 -2.92
CA PRO A 86 -21.34 0.11 -3.51
C PRO A 86 -21.56 -0.52 -4.89
N ASN A 87 -21.56 0.30 -5.94
CA ASN A 87 -21.51 -0.22 -7.30
C ASN A 87 -20.07 -0.58 -7.67
N LEU A 88 -19.76 -1.89 -7.64
CA LEU A 88 -18.42 -2.44 -7.87
C LEU A 88 -17.80 -2.01 -9.20
N VAL A 89 -18.62 -1.90 -10.25
CA VAL A 89 -18.16 -1.51 -11.60
C VAL A 89 -17.73 -0.06 -11.62
N THR A 90 -18.49 0.83 -10.97
CA THR A 90 -18.12 2.25 -10.87
C THR A 90 -16.86 2.44 -10.03
N ALA A 91 -16.71 1.67 -8.95
CA ALA A 91 -15.51 1.68 -8.11
C ALA A 91 -14.28 1.20 -8.89
N LEU A 92 -14.43 0.16 -9.72
CA LEU A 92 -13.36 -0.34 -10.58
C LEU A 92 -12.97 0.68 -11.66
N SER A 93 -13.95 1.29 -12.34
CA SER A 93 -13.69 2.35 -13.32
C SER A 93 -12.95 3.54 -12.69
N TYR A 94 -13.36 3.93 -11.48
CA TYR A 94 -12.68 4.98 -10.72
C TYR A 94 -11.24 4.60 -10.37
N GLY A 95 -11.01 3.38 -9.88
CA GLY A 95 -9.68 2.86 -9.57
C GLY A 95 -8.75 2.87 -10.78
N ILE A 96 -9.22 2.37 -11.93
CA ILE A 96 -8.45 2.35 -13.19
C ILE A 96 -8.07 3.77 -13.63
N LYS A 97 -9.01 4.72 -13.58
CA LYS A 97 -8.73 6.12 -13.96
C LYS A 97 -7.67 6.77 -13.07
N LYS A 98 -7.60 6.38 -11.79
CA LYS A 98 -6.67 6.95 -10.80
C LYS A 98 -5.34 6.21 -10.71
N MET A 99 -5.24 5.04 -11.32
CA MET A 99 -4.07 4.16 -11.31
C MET A 99 -2.74 4.81 -11.74
N PRO A 100 -2.63 5.54 -12.88
CA PRO A 100 -1.33 6.05 -13.32
C PRO A 100 -0.75 7.07 -12.34
N PHE A 101 -1.59 7.95 -11.80
CA PHE A 101 -1.16 8.94 -10.81
C PHE A 101 -0.86 8.31 -9.45
N TYR A 102 -1.62 7.29 -9.03
CA TYR A 102 -1.32 6.53 -7.82
C TYR A 102 0.05 5.85 -7.91
N LEU A 103 0.36 5.20 -9.04
CA LEU A 103 1.67 4.58 -9.26
C LEU A 103 2.79 5.62 -9.30
N LEU A 104 2.59 6.74 -10.01
CA LEU A 104 3.58 7.81 -10.08
C LEU A 104 3.88 8.37 -8.69
N LEU A 105 2.86 8.59 -7.87
CA LEU A 105 3.01 9.13 -6.52
C LEU A 105 3.77 8.13 -5.62
N ASN A 106 3.42 6.84 -5.66
CA ASN A 106 4.19 5.81 -4.96
C ASN A 106 5.64 5.73 -5.45
N LEU A 107 5.87 5.82 -6.76
CA LEU A 107 7.21 5.79 -7.34
C LEU A 107 8.05 6.96 -6.84
N VAL A 108 7.53 8.19 -6.88
CA VAL A 108 8.23 9.39 -6.41
C VAL A 108 8.59 9.29 -4.92
N ILE A 109 7.69 8.74 -4.10
CA ILE A 109 7.94 8.56 -2.66
C ILE A 109 9.02 7.50 -2.40
N VAL A 110 9.00 6.39 -3.13
CA VAL A 110 9.88 5.22 -2.88
C VAL A 110 11.24 5.36 -3.57
N LEU A 111 11.33 6.12 -4.66
CA LEU A 111 12.56 6.31 -5.46
C LEU A 111 13.81 6.67 -4.64
N PRO A 112 13.81 7.67 -3.74
CA PRO A 112 15.02 8.00 -2.97
C PRO A 112 15.47 6.84 -2.06
N PHE A 113 14.53 6.02 -1.59
CA PHE A 113 14.81 4.85 -0.78
C PHE A 113 15.33 3.67 -1.62
N SER A 114 14.75 3.43 -2.80
CA SER A 114 15.18 2.35 -3.69
C SER A 114 16.57 2.59 -4.29
N LEU A 115 16.89 3.85 -4.66
CA LEU A 115 18.24 4.23 -5.10
C LEU A 115 19.29 3.95 -4.03
N ALA A 116 18.98 4.29 -2.77
CA ALA A 116 19.87 3.98 -1.66
C ALA A 116 20.06 2.47 -1.49
N ALA A 117 18.96 1.69 -1.49
CA ALA A 117 19.04 0.24 -1.39
C ALA A 117 19.90 -0.39 -2.51
N ALA A 118 19.72 0.04 -3.76
CA ALA A 118 20.47 -0.47 -4.90
C ALA A 118 21.99 -0.27 -4.75
N SER A 119 22.41 0.88 -4.22
CA SER A 119 23.84 1.14 -3.99
C SER A 119 24.48 0.24 -2.93
N TYR A 120 23.72 -0.15 -1.89
CA TYR A 120 24.19 -1.11 -0.88
C TYR A 120 24.31 -2.52 -1.46
N PHE A 121 23.37 -2.94 -2.31
CA PHE A 121 23.45 -4.24 -3.00
C PHE A 121 24.65 -4.33 -3.94
N ASN A 122 24.99 -3.23 -4.62
CA ASN A 122 26.14 -3.16 -5.51
C ASN A 122 27.48 -2.94 -4.78
N GLN A 123 27.50 -3.02 -3.44
CA GLN A 123 28.68 -2.79 -2.59
C GLN A 123 29.37 -1.42 -2.81
N GLN A 124 28.68 -0.47 -3.45
CA GLN A 124 29.11 0.90 -3.64
C GLN A 124 28.50 1.79 -2.56
N SER A 125 28.80 1.44 -1.30
CA SER A 125 28.37 2.22 -0.14
C SER A 125 29.09 3.57 -0.14
N SER A 126 28.37 4.64 -0.50
CA SER A 126 28.88 6.01 -0.51
C SER A 126 28.18 6.83 0.55
N ILE A 127 28.79 7.94 0.99
CA ILE A 127 28.14 8.89 1.90
C ILE A 127 26.81 9.41 1.28
N PHE A 128 26.77 9.53 -0.05
CA PHE A 128 25.57 9.89 -0.79
C PHE A 128 24.44 8.86 -0.66
N SER A 129 24.73 7.55 -0.60
CA SER A 129 23.69 6.55 -0.42
C SER A 129 23.06 6.59 0.97
N LEU A 130 23.88 6.83 2.00
CA LEU A 130 23.40 7.03 3.36
C LEU A 130 22.51 8.28 3.46
N LEU A 131 22.94 9.39 2.83
CA LEU A 131 22.15 10.62 2.78
C LEU A 131 20.81 10.41 2.05
N SER A 132 20.84 9.72 0.91
CA SER A 132 19.63 9.37 0.15
C SER A 132 18.69 8.47 0.96
N MET A 133 19.23 7.53 1.75
CA MET A 133 18.44 6.66 2.61
C MET A 133 17.73 7.45 3.71
N LEU A 134 18.42 8.37 4.38
CA LEU A 134 17.84 9.21 5.43
C LEU A 134 16.77 10.16 4.87
N ILE A 135 17.06 10.83 3.76
CA ILE A 135 16.10 11.72 3.08
C ILE A 135 14.90 10.91 2.58
N GLY A 136 15.15 9.74 1.99
CA GLY A 136 14.11 8.83 1.51
C GLY A 136 13.20 8.35 2.64
N ALA A 137 13.76 7.91 3.77
CA ALA A 137 12.99 7.50 4.93
C ALA A 137 12.15 8.67 5.49
N TYR A 138 12.73 9.86 5.59
CA TYR A 138 12.02 11.05 6.06
C TYR A 138 10.85 11.44 5.14
N LEU A 139 11.08 11.47 3.82
CA LEU A 139 10.04 11.74 2.82
C LEU A 139 8.97 10.66 2.84
N PHE A 140 9.36 9.38 2.93
CA PHE A 140 8.44 8.25 3.01
C PHE A 140 7.50 8.37 4.21
N ILE A 141 8.04 8.61 5.41
CA ILE A 141 7.24 8.76 6.63
C ILE A 141 6.27 9.93 6.49
N ARG A 142 6.72 11.07 5.94
CA ARG A 142 5.86 12.26 5.79
C ARG A 142 4.79 12.13 4.73
N LEU A 143 5.09 11.47 3.62
CA LEU A 143 4.24 11.45 2.43
C LEU A 143 3.50 10.13 2.25
N CYS A 144 3.61 9.17 3.17
CA CYS A 144 2.94 7.85 3.08
C CYS A 144 1.41 7.93 2.90
N LEU A 145 0.76 9.02 3.34
CA LEU A 145 -0.69 9.23 3.15
C LEU A 145 -1.07 9.88 1.81
N ALA A 146 -0.11 10.43 1.06
CA ALA A 146 -0.38 11.15 -0.18
C ALA A 146 -1.03 10.30 -1.29
N PRO A 147 -0.68 9.01 -1.48
CA PRO A 147 -1.40 8.16 -2.41
C PRO A 147 -2.88 7.99 -2.03
N TYR A 148 -3.18 7.93 -0.72
CA TYR A 148 -4.53 7.79 -0.21
C TYR A 148 -5.34 9.08 -0.32
N SER A 149 -4.74 10.27 -0.08
CA SER A 149 -5.45 11.55 -0.26
C SER A 149 -5.95 11.77 -1.67
N TYR A 150 -5.09 11.46 -2.64
CA TYR A 150 -5.42 11.61 -4.05
C TYR A 150 -6.68 10.84 -4.46
N ILE A 151 -6.90 9.66 -3.88
CA ILE A 151 -8.04 8.79 -4.19
C ILE A 151 -9.27 9.19 -3.37
N ILE A 152 -9.09 9.48 -2.08
CA ILE A 152 -10.21 9.73 -1.17
C ILE A 152 -10.85 11.09 -1.44
N GLU A 153 -10.05 12.11 -1.78
CA GLU A 153 -10.51 13.49 -1.97
C GLU A 153 -10.68 13.88 -3.44
N ASN A 154 -10.29 13.02 -4.38
CA ASN A 154 -10.29 13.32 -5.81
C ASN A 154 -9.50 14.59 -6.18
N SER A 155 -8.51 14.95 -5.36
CA SER A 155 -7.70 16.17 -5.50
C SER A 155 -6.67 16.04 -6.62
N SER A 156 -6.08 17.17 -7.04
CA SER A 156 -4.94 17.15 -7.95
C SER A 156 -3.68 16.57 -7.26
N PHE A 157 -2.67 16.18 -8.06
CA PHE A 157 -1.42 15.60 -7.55
C PHE A 157 -0.71 16.52 -6.55
N THR A 158 -0.62 17.80 -6.88
CA THR A 158 0.05 18.82 -6.05
C THR A 158 -0.75 19.13 -4.79
N GLU A 159 -2.08 19.17 -4.88
CA GLU A 159 -2.96 19.33 -3.71
C GLU A 159 -2.82 18.17 -2.73
N ALA A 160 -2.78 16.93 -3.22
CA ALA A 160 -2.64 15.74 -2.39
C ALA A 160 -1.34 15.78 -1.56
N LEU A 161 -0.23 16.17 -2.20
CA LEU A 161 1.06 16.34 -1.54
C LEU A 161 1.04 17.51 -0.55
N LYS A 162 0.53 18.67 -0.97
CA LYS A 162 0.48 19.88 -0.12
C LYS A 162 -0.37 19.64 1.13
N LEU A 163 -1.53 19.00 0.98
CA LEU A 163 -2.42 18.69 2.08
C LEU A 163 -1.77 17.76 3.10
N VAL A 164 -1.15 16.68 2.65
CA VAL A 164 -0.49 15.72 3.55
C VAL A 164 0.74 16.35 4.20
N TRP A 165 1.48 17.16 3.45
CA TRP A 165 2.62 17.90 3.98
C TRP A 165 2.22 18.84 5.10
N LEU A 166 1.20 19.69 4.88
CA LEU A 166 0.70 20.66 5.86
C LEU A 166 0.15 19.96 7.10
N ASN A 167 -0.65 18.90 6.93
CA ASN A 167 -1.20 18.14 8.05
C ASN A 167 -0.14 17.30 8.80
N GLY A 168 0.99 17.00 8.15
CA GLY A 168 2.13 16.33 8.77
C GLY A 168 3.02 17.23 9.63
N VAL A 169 2.94 18.56 9.46
CA VAL A 169 3.74 19.51 10.26
C VAL A 169 3.29 19.44 11.73
N GLY A 170 4.21 19.06 12.62
CA GLY A 170 3.95 18.93 14.06
C GLY A 170 3.32 17.60 14.49
N ARG A 171 3.03 16.67 13.57
CA ARG A 171 2.43 15.35 13.87
C ARG A 171 3.23 14.19 13.26
N VAL A 172 4.56 14.25 13.37
CA VAL A 172 5.47 13.24 12.76
C VAL A 172 5.38 11.89 13.49
N LEU A 173 5.22 11.88 14.81
CA LEU A 173 5.20 10.64 15.60
C LEU A 173 4.03 9.71 15.21
N PRO A 174 2.77 10.19 15.06
CA PRO A 174 1.70 9.35 14.52
C PRO A 174 1.96 8.81 13.12
N LEU A 175 2.55 9.61 12.22
CA LEU A 175 2.92 9.16 10.87
C LEU A 175 4.01 8.09 10.89
N PHE A 176 4.98 8.23 11.79
CA PHE A 176 6.03 7.24 11.99
C PHE A 176 5.48 5.90 12.48
N LEU A 177 4.62 5.90 13.52
CA LEU A 177 3.98 4.69 14.01
C LEU A 177 3.08 4.04 12.96
N PHE A 178 2.34 4.86 12.21
CA PHE A 178 1.54 4.40 11.08
C PHE A 178 2.40 3.71 10.02
N SER A 179 3.51 4.35 9.61
CA SER A 179 4.44 3.80 8.63
C SER A 179 5.01 2.44 9.09
N LEU A 180 5.38 2.34 10.36
CA LEU A 180 5.89 1.10 10.95
C LEU A 180 4.83 -0.02 10.90
N LEU A 181 3.58 0.27 11.28
CA LEU A 181 2.50 -0.71 11.32
C LEU A 181 2.01 -1.15 9.93
N VAL A 182 1.95 -0.24 8.96
CA VAL A 182 1.33 -0.50 7.65
C VAL A 182 2.33 -0.98 6.60
N TYR A 183 3.58 -0.55 6.67
CA TYR A 183 4.58 -0.90 5.65
C TYR A 183 5.64 -1.84 6.20
N LEU A 184 6.23 -1.52 7.35
CA LEU A 184 7.35 -2.30 7.88
C LEU A 184 6.92 -3.63 8.49
N LEU A 185 5.85 -3.63 9.30
CA LEU A 185 5.36 -4.85 9.95
C LEU A 185 4.90 -5.90 8.94
N PRO A 186 4.07 -5.58 7.92
CA PRO A 186 3.68 -6.57 6.92
C PRO A 186 4.88 -7.08 6.11
N LEU A 187 5.84 -6.22 5.78
CA LEU A 187 7.08 -6.62 5.09
C LEU A 187 7.88 -7.63 5.91
N LEU A 188 8.07 -7.40 7.21
CA LEU A 188 8.79 -8.35 8.07
C LEU A 188 8.05 -9.68 8.16
N ILE A 189 6.72 -9.64 8.30
CA ILE A 189 5.89 -10.84 8.36
C ILE A 189 6.02 -11.63 7.06
N THR A 190 5.82 -11.00 5.89
CA THR A 190 5.90 -11.69 4.60
C THR A 190 7.29 -12.26 4.31
N LEU A 191 8.36 -11.57 4.71
CA LEU A 191 9.75 -12.07 4.59
C LEU A 191 10.01 -13.32 5.47
N GLN A 192 9.41 -13.41 6.65
CA GLN A 192 9.53 -14.60 7.48
C GLN A 192 8.65 -15.74 6.95
N LEU A 193 7.43 -15.44 6.50
CA LEU A 193 6.52 -16.45 5.94
C LEU A 193 7.07 -17.07 4.65
N SER A 194 7.75 -16.32 3.79
CA SER A 194 8.29 -16.86 2.54
C SER A 194 9.34 -17.96 2.76
N ARG A 195 10.07 -17.93 3.89
CA ARG A 195 11.07 -18.95 4.27
C ARG A 195 10.44 -20.29 4.67
N LEU A 196 9.15 -20.29 5.05
CA LEU A 196 8.43 -21.42 5.62
C LEU A 196 7.66 -22.24 4.58
N ALA A 197 7.92 -22.06 3.28
CA ALA A 197 7.04 -22.52 2.21
C ALA A 197 7.55 -23.72 1.37
N PRO A 198 7.87 -24.89 1.95
CA PRO A 198 8.32 -26.04 1.16
C PRO A 198 7.19 -26.85 0.52
N SER A 199 5.92 -26.67 0.93
CA SER A 199 4.79 -27.50 0.45
C SER A 199 3.58 -26.67 0.01
N LEU A 200 2.75 -27.22 -0.90
CA LEU A 200 1.55 -26.56 -1.43
C LEU A 200 0.57 -26.08 -0.34
N LEU A 201 0.45 -26.82 0.76
CA LEU A 201 -0.45 -26.46 1.86
C LEU A 201 0.09 -25.24 2.62
N THR A 202 1.42 -25.17 2.80
CA THR A 202 2.07 -23.99 3.38
C THR A 202 1.99 -22.77 2.45
N THR A 203 2.10 -22.93 1.13
CA THR A 203 1.98 -21.81 0.18
C THR A 203 0.58 -21.21 0.19
N LEU A 204 -0.46 -22.04 0.22
CA LEU A 204 -1.84 -21.59 0.37
C LEU A 204 -2.05 -20.84 1.69
N GLY A 205 -1.61 -21.41 2.82
CA GLY A 205 -1.73 -20.76 4.13
C GLY A 205 -1.06 -19.38 4.18
N ILE A 206 0.14 -19.26 3.60
CA ILE A 206 0.87 -17.99 3.50
C ILE A 206 0.10 -16.97 2.64
N ALA A 207 -0.49 -17.40 1.52
CA ALA A 207 -1.27 -16.52 0.66
C ALA A 207 -2.52 -15.98 1.39
N VAL A 208 -3.22 -16.82 2.16
CA VAL A 208 -4.37 -16.39 2.98
C VAL A 208 -3.95 -15.34 4.01
N ILE A 209 -2.87 -15.59 4.75
CA ILE A 209 -2.39 -14.67 5.79
C ILE A 209 -1.96 -13.33 5.16
N SER A 210 -1.21 -13.38 4.05
CA SER A 210 -0.76 -12.19 3.33
C SER A 210 -1.94 -11.35 2.81
N ALA A 211 -2.95 -12.01 2.22
CA ALA A 211 -4.16 -11.34 1.74
C ALA A 211 -4.95 -10.69 2.88
N LEU A 212 -5.09 -11.37 4.02
CA LEU A 212 -5.78 -10.85 5.21
C LEU A 212 -5.05 -9.62 5.77
N ILE A 213 -3.73 -9.70 5.93
CA ILE A 213 -2.91 -8.57 6.36
C ILE A 213 -3.08 -7.40 5.39
N SER A 214 -2.98 -7.63 4.08
CA SER A 214 -3.11 -6.59 3.06
C SER A 214 -4.48 -5.90 3.08
N LEU A 215 -5.55 -6.67 3.26
CA LEU A 215 -6.90 -6.13 3.38
C LEU A 215 -7.04 -5.30 4.66
N PHE A 216 -6.58 -5.84 5.79
CA PHE A 216 -6.64 -5.14 7.07
C PHE A 216 -5.84 -3.85 7.07
N THR A 217 -4.61 -3.85 6.56
CA THR A 217 -3.74 -2.67 6.50
C THR A 217 -4.35 -1.58 5.62
N LEU A 218 -5.08 -1.95 4.56
CA LEU A 218 -5.76 -1.01 3.69
C LEU A 218 -6.99 -0.37 4.37
N VAL A 219 -7.82 -1.16 5.04
CA VAL A 219 -8.94 -0.63 5.86
C VAL A 219 -8.42 0.27 6.98
N PHE A 220 -7.34 -0.13 7.64
CA PHE A 220 -6.66 0.65 8.67
C PHE A 220 -6.11 1.97 8.11
N SER A 221 -5.45 1.93 6.96
CA SER A 221 -4.93 3.12 6.27
C SER A 221 -6.03 4.11 5.94
N TYR A 222 -7.17 3.62 5.46
CA TYR A 222 -8.34 4.47 5.18
C TYR A 222 -8.86 5.17 6.44
N ARG A 223 -9.03 4.45 7.55
CA ARG A 223 -9.52 5.01 8.81
C ARG A 223 -8.54 5.97 9.45
N PHE A 224 -7.26 5.62 9.45
CA PHE A 224 -6.19 6.50 9.93
C PHE A 224 -6.16 7.79 9.12
N TYR A 225 -6.27 7.70 7.80
CA TYR A 225 -6.35 8.86 6.91
C TYR A 225 -7.49 9.81 7.30
N GLN A 226 -8.71 9.29 7.50
CA GLN A 226 -9.88 10.09 7.86
C GLN A 226 -9.70 10.86 9.17
N LEU A 227 -8.99 10.29 10.14
CA LEU A 227 -8.76 10.90 11.45
C LEU A 227 -7.56 11.86 11.43
N PHE A 228 -6.56 11.57 10.60
CA PHE A 228 -5.32 12.34 10.54
C PHE A 228 -5.50 13.66 9.78
N ILE A 229 -6.27 13.62 8.69
CA ILE A 229 -6.44 14.77 7.80
C ILE A 229 -7.56 15.67 8.27
N ASP A 230 -7.16 16.92 8.56
CA ASP A 230 -8.08 18.01 8.74
C ASP A 230 -8.29 18.70 7.39
N LYS A 231 -9.51 18.58 6.85
CA LYS A 231 -9.89 19.16 5.55
C LYS A 231 -9.92 20.69 5.58
N THR A 232 -9.94 21.30 6.77
CA THR A 232 -9.92 22.75 6.91
C THR A 232 -8.51 23.34 6.70
N ALA A 233 -7.46 22.52 6.72
CA ALA A 233 -6.08 22.96 6.56
C ALA A 233 -5.79 23.60 5.19
N LEU A 234 -6.43 23.14 4.11
CA LEU A 234 -6.27 23.75 2.77
C LEU A 234 -6.94 25.12 2.65
N ARG A 235 -8.04 25.37 3.39
CA ARG A 235 -8.77 26.65 3.35
C ARG A 235 -8.03 27.80 4.05
N LYS A 236 -7.08 27.52 4.94
CA LYS A 236 -6.27 28.55 5.61
C LYS A 236 -5.17 29.14 4.73
N PHE A 237 -4.92 28.54 3.56
CA PHE A 237 -3.85 28.93 2.64
C PHE A 237 -4.37 29.21 1.22
N GLN A 238 -5.68 29.39 1.06
CA GLN A 238 -6.33 30.01 -0.10
C GLN A 238 -6.70 31.44 0.30
#